data_AF-W8B418-F1
#
_entry.id   AF-W8B418-F1
#
_cell.length_a   1.000
_cell.length_b   1.000
_cell.length_c   1.000
_cell.angle_alpha   90.00
_cell.angle_beta   90.00
_cell.angle_gamma   90.00
#
_symmetry.space_group_name_H-M   'P 1'
#
loop_
_entity.id
_entity.type
_entity.pdbx_description
1 polymer ?
#
loop_
_entity_poly.entity_id
_entity_poly.type
_entity_poly.pdbx_seq_one_letter_code
_entity_poly.pdbx_strand_id
1 'polypeptide(L)'
;MKGLEANLYLTEAKVKCDVSGVRLIDLNPPSQARVQIYKGLTVSYLYEIQVEPLKAEVELPAVIKVHFITKYSTVENPQLLRNYGCAFDLVDYTTLFKVQTQLEPNELCRLRSVCNLNLKITKVHENPYVDLMYEVLSDQNLWAVCGRSAGVVSMKDVDCHSISLDVMPLSTGFLPMPNIRLSRYTAGGKNKADTHSKVHPFPQGQVYNSTKSMQIHVIASSNGEQ
;
A
#
# COMPACT_ATOMS: atom_id res chain seq x y z
N MET A 1 -11.93 42.51 -5.69
CA MET A 1 -10.82 42.06 -4.83
C MET A 1 -9.70 41.57 -5.73
N LYS A 2 -8.64 42.37 -5.92
CA LYS A 2 -7.42 41.91 -6.60
C LYS A 2 -6.86 40.75 -5.76
N GLY A 3 -6.71 39.58 -6.35
CA GLY A 3 -6.11 38.44 -5.66
C GLY A 3 -4.70 38.83 -5.25
N LEU A 4 -4.45 38.96 -3.94
CA LEU A 4 -3.09 39.12 -3.46
C LEU A 4 -2.30 37.90 -3.92
N GLU A 5 -1.29 38.12 -4.75
CA GLU A 5 -0.15 37.22 -4.84
C GLU A 5 0.60 37.29 -3.50
N ALA A 6 0.00 36.68 -2.47
CA ALA A 6 0.51 36.74 -1.12
C ALA A 6 1.75 35.84 -1.04
N ASN A 7 2.92 36.48 -0.97
CA ASN A 7 4.14 35.82 -0.56
C ASN A 7 4.09 35.64 0.95
N LEU A 8 4.35 34.44 1.43
CA LEU A 8 4.39 34.13 2.86
C LEU A 8 5.76 33.56 3.22
N TYR A 9 6.18 33.77 4.45
CA TYR A 9 7.27 33.02 5.06
C TYR A 9 6.69 31.89 5.89
N LEU A 10 7.21 30.67 5.74
CA LEU A 10 6.94 29.53 6.61
C LEU A 10 8.12 29.27 7.54
N THR A 11 7.82 28.94 8.80
CA THR A 11 8.79 28.57 9.83
C THR A 11 8.21 27.54 10.80
N GLU A 12 9.08 26.91 11.60
CA GLU A 12 8.70 26.06 12.74
C GLU A 12 7.67 24.97 12.41
N ALA A 13 7.88 24.26 11.29
CA ALA A 13 7.04 23.13 10.92
C ALA A 13 7.27 21.97 11.89
N LYS A 14 6.19 21.46 12.47
CA LYS A 14 6.26 20.36 13.42
C LYS A 14 4.99 19.53 13.37
N VAL A 15 5.15 18.28 13.75
CA VAL A 15 4.03 17.35 13.96
C VAL A 15 3.95 17.04 15.45
N LYS A 16 2.72 16.99 15.96
CA LYS A 16 2.42 16.56 17.32
C LYS A 16 1.50 15.35 17.30
N CYS A 17 1.70 14.46 18.26
CA CYS A 17 0.84 13.31 18.51
C CYS A 17 0.84 13.06 20.01
N ASP A 18 -0.35 12.92 20.59
CA ASP A 18 -0.52 12.71 22.04
C ASP A 18 -0.89 11.25 22.36
N VAL A 19 -0.67 10.33 21.42
CA VAL A 19 -0.96 8.90 21.58
C VAL A 19 0.22 8.19 22.24
N SER A 20 -0.04 7.51 23.36
CA SER A 20 0.97 6.73 24.07
C SER A 20 1.56 5.62 23.18
N GLY A 21 2.87 5.43 23.23
CA GLY A 21 3.59 4.46 22.38
C GLY A 21 3.86 4.92 20.95
N VAL A 22 3.44 6.13 20.58
CA VAL A 22 3.76 6.72 19.27
C VAL A 22 4.91 7.71 19.44
N ARG A 23 5.99 7.48 18.69
CA ARG A 23 7.15 8.36 18.57
C ARG A 23 7.14 9.02 17.20
N LEU A 24 7.28 10.34 17.19
CA LEU A 24 7.45 11.12 15.97
C LEU A 24 8.91 11.49 15.79
N ILE A 25 9.45 11.26 14.61
CA ILE A 25 10.81 11.64 14.22
C ILE A 25 10.71 12.68 13.10
N ASP A 26 11.34 13.83 13.33
CA ASP A 26 11.50 14.86 12.31
C ASP A 26 12.65 14.45 11.37
N LEU A 27 12.34 14.24 10.09
CA LEU A 27 13.30 13.90 9.04
C LEU A 27 13.59 15.08 8.10
N ASN A 28 13.15 16.29 8.46
CA ASN A 28 13.46 17.50 7.73
C ASN A 28 14.93 17.92 7.96
N PRO A 29 15.49 18.80 7.11
CA PRO A 29 16.80 19.38 7.35
C PRO A 29 16.90 20.01 8.76
N PRO A 30 18.04 19.83 9.48
CA PRO A 30 18.18 20.30 10.87
C PRO A 30 17.92 21.81 11.04
N SER A 31 18.29 22.60 10.03
CA SER A 31 17.95 24.01 9.95
C SER A 31 16.60 24.17 9.26
N GLN A 32 15.54 24.40 10.04
CA GLN A 32 14.28 24.91 9.48
C GLN A 32 14.40 26.40 9.17
N ALA A 33 15.23 26.72 8.18
CA ALA A 33 15.39 28.08 7.69
C ALA A 33 14.04 28.60 7.16
N ARG A 34 13.83 29.91 7.26
CA ARG A 34 12.62 30.57 6.79
C ARG A 34 12.42 30.31 5.29
N VAL A 35 11.32 29.68 4.92
CA VAL A 35 10.99 29.36 3.52
C VAL A 35 10.01 30.40 2.99
N GLN A 36 10.36 31.11 1.90
CA GLN A 36 9.40 31.97 1.21
C GLN A 36 8.55 31.14 0.25
N ILE A 37 7.23 31.25 0.36
CA ILE A 37 6.26 30.59 -0.50
C ILE A 37 5.41 31.61 -1.27
N TYR A 38 4.94 31.19 -2.44
CA TYR A 38 4.05 31.95 -3.31
C TYR A 38 3.08 31.00 -4.02
N LYS A 39 2.11 31.56 -4.73
CA LYS A 39 1.10 30.78 -5.45
C LYS A 39 1.75 29.83 -6.46
N GLY A 40 1.50 28.54 -6.31
CA GLY A 40 2.04 27.50 -7.20
C GLY A 40 3.32 26.83 -6.67
N LEU A 41 3.94 27.34 -5.61
CA LEU A 41 5.03 26.64 -4.94
C LEU A 41 4.48 25.60 -3.95
N THR A 42 5.00 24.37 -4.01
CA THR A 42 4.72 23.33 -3.03
C THR A 42 5.93 23.14 -2.12
N VAL A 43 5.68 23.13 -0.81
CA VAL A 43 6.68 22.79 0.21
C VAL A 43 6.22 21.51 0.89
N SER A 44 7.14 20.57 1.08
CA SER A 44 6.87 19.28 1.70
C SER A 44 7.75 19.11 2.93
N TYR A 45 7.18 18.48 3.96
CA TYR A 45 7.88 18.10 5.17
C TYR A 45 7.79 16.59 5.35
N LEU A 46 8.87 15.99 5.85
CA LEU A 46 8.97 14.56 6.07
C LEU A 46 9.09 14.24 7.56
N TYR A 47 8.21 13.36 8.02
CA TYR A 47 8.19 12.86 9.39
C TYR A 47 8.03 11.35 9.36
N GLU A 48 8.74 10.66 10.25
CA GLU A 48 8.55 9.24 10.49
C GLU A 48 7.72 9.04 11.77
N ILE A 49 6.72 8.18 11.67
CA ILE A 49 5.84 7.81 12.78
C ILE A 49 6.21 6.39 13.17
N GLN A 50 6.89 6.26 14.30
CA GLN A 50 7.21 4.97 14.89
C GLN A 50 6.16 4.64 15.93
N VAL A 51 5.53 3.47 15.78
CA VAL A 51 4.60 2.95 16.78
C VAL A 51 5.35 1.85 17.49
N GLU A 52 5.78 2.13 18.73
CA GLU A 52 6.32 1.06 19.57
C GLU A 52 5.19 0.05 19.79
N PRO A 53 5.44 -1.26 19.61
CA PRO A 53 4.52 -2.26 20.11
C PRO A 53 4.43 -1.98 21.61
N LEU A 54 3.27 -1.50 22.07
CA LEU A 54 3.01 -1.29 23.49
C LEU A 54 3.17 -2.66 24.17
N LYS A 55 4.38 -2.92 24.67
CA LYS A 55 4.81 -4.08 25.46
C LYS A 55 3.93 -5.33 25.28
N ALA A 56 4.22 -6.12 24.25
CA ALA A 56 3.88 -7.55 24.09
C ALA A 56 2.45 -8.07 24.36
N GLU A 57 1.49 -7.26 24.79
CA GLU A 57 0.14 -7.70 25.17
C GLU A 57 -0.94 -6.66 24.81
N VAL A 58 -0.58 -5.46 24.34
CA VAL A 58 -1.54 -4.39 24.03
C VAL A 58 -1.61 -4.16 22.52
N GLU A 59 -2.82 -4.24 21.99
CA GLU A 59 -3.16 -3.94 20.59
C GLU A 59 -2.59 -2.58 20.16
N LEU A 60 -2.07 -2.51 18.93
CA LEU A 60 -1.65 -1.25 18.32
C LEU A 60 -2.81 -0.23 18.34
N PRO A 61 -2.55 1.06 18.58
CA PRO A 61 -3.61 2.05 18.59
C PRO A 61 -4.34 2.07 17.24
N ALA A 62 -5.65 1.83 17.25
CA ALA A 62 -6.46 1.76 16.02
C ALA A 62 -6.45 3.07 15.22
N VAL A 63 -6.32 4.21 15.91
CA VAL A 63 -6.26 5.55 15.33
C VAL A 63 -5.14 6.34 15.98
N ILE A 64 -4.23 6.88 15.18
CA ILE A 64 -3.19 7.80 15.64
C ILE A 64 -3.62 9.21 15.24
N LYS A 65 -3.94 10.04 16.22
CA LYS A 65 -4.32 11.44 16.00
C LYS A 65 -3.06 12.29 15.84
N VAL A 66 -2.92 12.91 14.68
CA VAL A 66 -1.73 13.68 14.31
C VAL A 66 -2.13 15.13 14.05
N HIS A 67 -1.32 16.07 14.52
CA HIS A 67 -1.52 17.49 14.29
C HIS A 67 -0.26 18.12 13.69
N PHE A 68 -0.33 18.47 12.40
CA PHE A 68 0.69 19.28 11.75
C PHE A 68 0.48 20.75 12.09
N ILE A 69 1.56 21.45 12.44
CA ILE A 69 1.56 22.87 12.75
C ILE A 69 2.75 23.52 12.05
N THR A 70 2.54 24.67 11.42
CA THR A 70 3.60 25.57 10.95
C THR A 70 3.25 27.00 11.29
N LYS A 71 4.26 27.85 11.45
CA LYS A 71 4.06 29.28 11.56
C LYS A 71 4.21 29.94 10.21
N TYR A 72 3.41 30.98 9.98
CA TYR A 72 3.54 31.80 8.78
C TYR A 72 3.47 33.29 9.10
N SER A 73 4.13 34.10 8.28
CA SER A 73 4.00 35.56 8.28
C SER A 73 3.99 36.08 6.84
N THR A 74 3.55 37.32 6.62
CA THR A 74 3.66 37.95 5.30
C THR A 74 5.07 38.51 5.11
N VAL A 75 5.46 38.74 3.85
CA VAL A 75 6.76 39.35 3.56
C VAL A 75 6.85 40.78 4.08
N GLU A 76 5.74 41.52 4.10
CA GLU A 76 5.66 42.92 4.56
C GLU A 76 5.76 43.03 6.09
N ASN A 77 5.28 42.02 6.82
CA ASN A 77 5.37 41.99 8.28
C ASN A 77 5.90 40.63 8.79
N PRO A 78 7.21 40.36 8.63
CA PRO A 78 7.80 39.06 8.96
C PRO A 78 7.73 38.70 10.44
N GLN A 79 7.61 39.70 11.32
CA GLN A 79 7.58 39.53 12.78
C GLN A 79 6.21 39.09 13.29
N LEU A 80 5.14 39.31 12.52
CA LEU A 80 3.79 38.91 12.91
C LEU A 80 3.52 37.45 12.53
N LEU A 81 3.98 36.54 13.37
CA LEU A 81 3.79 35.10 13.19
C LEU A 81 2.36 34.67 13.53
N ARG A 82 1.76 33.89 12.63
CA ARG A 82 0.46 33.23 12.78
C ARG A 82 0.64 31.72 12.72
N ASN A 83 -0.24 30.97 13.37
CA ASN A 83 -0.23 29.51 13.28
C ASN A 83 -1.16 29.04 12.16
N TYR A 84 -0.69 28.08 11.39
CA TYR A 84 -1.51 27.20 10.57
C TYR A 84 -1.42 25.80 11.17
N GLY A 85 -2.56 25.13 11.34
CA GLY A 85 -2.64 23.79 11.89
C GLY A 85 -3.61 22.94 11.09
N CYS A 86 -3.26 21.67 10.90
CA CYS A 86 -4.10 20.67 10.27
C CYS A 86 -4.03 19.37 11.08
N ALA A 87 -5.17 18.98 11.66
CA ALA A 87 -5.31 17.72 12.35
C ALA A 87 -5.81 16.66 11.37
N PHE A 88 -5.24 15.45 11.45
CA PHE A 88 -5.65 14.31 10.67
C PHE A 88 -5.46 13.01 11.45
N ASP A 89 -6.27 12.03 11.11
CA ASP A 89 -6.26 10.72 11.74
C ASP A 89 -5.51 9.73 10.84
N LEU A 90 -4.55 9.02 11.41
CA LEU A 90 -3.85 7.93 10.75
C LEU A 90 -4.47 6.61 11.23
N VAL A 91 -5.08 5.90 10.29
CA VAL A 91 -5.70 4.58 10.48
C VAL A 91 -5.03 3.56 9.57
N ASP A 92 -5.14 2.28 9.90
CA ASP A 92 -4.72 1.19 9.02
C ASP A 92 -3.25 1.27 8.55
N TYR A 93 -2.36 1.84 9.38
CA TYR A 93 -0.98 2.18 9.03
C TYR A 93 0.00 1.01 9.01
N THR A 94 -0.41 -0.18 9.46
CA THR A 94 0.47 -1.35 9.56
C THR A 94 0.29 -2.28 8.37
N THR A 95 1.37 -2.66 7.70
CA THR A 95 1.34 -3.70 6.66
C THR A 95 1.15 -5.08 7.27
N LEU A 96 -0.04 -5.67 7.07
CA LEU A 96 -0.46 -6.95 7.66
C LEU A 96 0.03 -8.15 6.85
N PHE A 97 -0.01 -8.03 5.51
CA PHE A 97 0.33 -9.11 4.60
C PHE A 97 1.31 -8.65 3.52
N LYS A 98 2.22 -9.55 3.16
CA LYS A 98 3.08 -9.44 1.99
C LYS A 98 2.61 -10.42 0.93
N VAL A 99 2.48 -9.94 -0.30
CA VAL A 99 2.25 -10.75 -1.49
C VAL A 99 3.50 -10.74 -2.35
N GLN A 100 3.85 -11.91 -2.86
CA GLN A 100 4.95 -12.11 -3.79
C GLN A 100 4.51 -13.08 -4.87
N THR A 101 4.88 -12.81 -6.12
CA THR A 101 4.59 -13.70 -7.25
C THR A 101 5.87 -14.07 -7.98
N GLN A 102 5.92 -15.28 -8.51
CA GLN A 102 7.02 -15.76 -9.33
C GLN A 102 6.44 -16.59 -10.48
N LEU A 103 6.99 -16.45 -11.68
CA LEU A 103 6.60 -17.29 -12.81
C LEU A 103 7.61 -18.42 -13.01
N GLU A 104 7.09 -19.60 -13.32
CA GLU A 104 7.88 -20.75 -13.73
C GLU A 104 7.45 -21.21 -15.13
N PRO A 105 8.39 -21.36 -16.09
CA PRO A 105 9.82 -21.08 -15.97
C PRO A 105 10.14 -19.57 -15.99
N ASN A 106 11.04 -19.12 -15.10
CA ASN A 106 11.40 -17.71 -14.87
C ASN A 106 11.95 -16.97 -16.11
N GLU A 107 12.62 -17.68 -17.02
CA GLU A 107 13.38 -17.09 -18.14
C GLU A 107 12.91 -17.52 -19.53
N LEU A 108 11.89 -18.39 -19.60
CA LEU A 108 11.45 -19.03 -20.86
C LEU A 108 9.95 -18.92 -21.09
N CYS A 109 9.28 -17.94 -20.48
CA CYS A 109 7.85 -17.75 -20.73
C CYS A 109 7.65 -17.31 -22.19
N ARG A 110 6.95 -18.14 -22.95
CA ARG A 110 6.71 -17.98 -24.39
C ARG A 110 5.28 -17.56 -24.61
N LEU A 111 5.06 -16.75 -25.64
CA LEU A 111 3.73 -16.39 -26.13
C LEU A 111 2.85 -17.64 -26.24
N ARG A 112 1.63 -17.58 -25.71
CA ARG A 112 0.63 -18.67 -25.74
C ARG A 112 1.06 -19.98 -25.07
N SER A 113 2.13 -19.99 -24.29
CA SER A 113 2.53 -21.15 -23.48
C SER A 113 2.08 -20.94 -22.03
N VAL A 114 1.51 -21.97 -21.41
CA VAL A 114 1.11 -21.91 -20.00
C VAL A 114 2.38 -21.85 -19.14
N CYS A 115 2.44 -20.84 -18.27
CA CYS A 115 3.46 -20.62 -17.25
C CYS A 115 2.78 -20.74 -15.87
N ASN A 116 3.50 -21.24 -14.88
CA ASN A 116 2.98 -21.38 -13.54
C ASN A 116 3.29 -20.12 -12.71
N LEU A 117 2.26 -19.44 -12.22
CA LEU A 117 2.33 -18.31 -11.31
C LEU A 117 2.25 -18.80 -9.86
N ASN A 118 3.41 -18.84 -9.21
CA ASN A 118 3.55 -19.12 -7.78
C ASN A 118 3.27 -17.85 -6.98
N LEU A 119 2.10 -17.77 -6.38
CA LEU A 119 1.67 -16.74 -5.43
C LEU A 119 2.03 -17.16 -4.01
N LYS A 120 2.88 -16.37 -3.35
CA LYS A 120 3.19 -16.49 -1.93
C LYS A 120 2.52 -15.35 -1.14
N ILE A 121 1.72 -15.72 -0.14
CA ILE A 121 1.08 -14.79 0.81
C ILE A 121 1.73 -15.01 2.18
N THR A 122 2.27 -13.96 2.77
CA THR A 122 2.99 -14.02 4.06
C THR A 122 2.36 -13.06 5.06
N LYS A 123 2.06 -13.56 6.27
CA LYS A 123 1.65 -12.78 7.43
C LYS A 123 2.89 -12.06 7.96
N VAL A 124 2.86 -10.72 7.98
CA VAL A 124 4.02 -9.90 8.40
C VAL A 124 4.13 -9.85 9.92
N HIS A 125 2.99 -9.81 10.60
CA HIS A 125 2.85 -9.86 12.05
C HIS A 125 1.49 -10.46 12.41
N GLU A 126 1.32 -10.91 13.65
CA GLU A 126 0.04 -11.42 14.14
C GLU A 126 -1.07 -10.38 14.02
N ASN A 127 -2.19 -10.77 13.44
CA ASN A 127 -3.32 -9.89 13.17
C ASN A 127 -4.62 -10.69 13.11
N PRO A 128 -5.79 -10.07 13.31
CA PRO A 128 -7.06 -10.81 13.47
C PRO A 128 -7.62 -11.38 12.16
N TYR A 129 -7.01 -11.11 10.99
CA TYR A 129 -7.54 -11.51 9.70
C TYR A 129 -7.00 -12.87 9.28
N VAL A 130 -7.74 -13.92 9.62
CA VAL A 130 -7.34 -15.31 9.34
C VAL A 130 -7.76 -15.77 7.94
N ASP A 131 -8.99 -15.48 7.51
CA ASP A 131 -9.48 -15.94 6.22
C ASP A 131 -9.35 -14.85 5.16
N LEU A 132 -8.67 -15.18 4.07
CA LEU A 132 -8.32 -14.25 3.01
C LEU A 132 -8.80 -14.77 1.66
N MET A 133 -9.31 -13.86 0.82
CA MET A 133 -9.59 -14.14 -0.58
C MET A 133 -8.49 -13.49 -1.44
N TYR A 134 -7.83 -14.30 -2.26
CA TYR A 134 -6.94 -13.82 -3.30
C TYR A 134 -7.65 -13.79 -4.65
N GLU A 135 -7.25 -12.87 -5.51
CA GLU A 135 -7.75 -12.75 -6.87
C GLU A 135 -6.65 -12.22 -7.80
N VAL A 136 -6.53 -12.83 -8.97
CA VAL A 136 -5.62 -12.41 -10.02
C VAL A 136 -6.31 -11.36 -10.89
N LEU A 137 -5.84 -10.12 -10.77
CA LEU A 137 -6.23 -9.00 -11.63
C LEU A 137 -5.22 -8.90 -12.78
N SER A 138 -5.56 -9.49 -13.92
CA SER A 138 -4.76 -9.43 -15.14
C SER A 138 -5.40 -8.53 -16.19
N ASP A 139 -4.57 -7.84 -16.96
CA ASP A 139 -5.01 -7.26 -18.24
C ASP A 139 -5.21 -8.41 -19.22
N GLN A 140 -6.45 -8.60 -19.66
CA GLN A 140 -6.84 -9.70 -20.55
C GLN A 140 -6.25 -9.60 -21.96
N ASN A 141 -5.59 -8.48 -22.30
CA ASN A 141 -4.79 -8.36 -23.53
C ASN A 141 -3.35 -8.86 -23.34
N LEU A 142 -2.88 -8.98 -22.10
CA LEU A 142 -1.50 -9.34 -21.76
C LEU A 142 -1.42 -10.75 -21.19
N TRP A 143 -2.37 -11.16 -20.36
CA TRP A 143 -2.37 -12.45 -19.68
C TRP A 143 -3.76 -13.10 -19.72
N ALA A 144 -3.79 -14.40 -20.00
CA ALA A 144 -4.92 -15.25 -19.69
C ALA A 144 -4.65 -15.99 -18.38
N VAL A 145 -5.64 -16.06 -17.50
CA VAL A 145 -5.59 -16.93 -16.32
C VAL A 145 -6.25 -18.25 -16.69
N CYS A 146 -5.48 -19.34 -16.64
CA CYS A 146 -5.92 -20.67 -16.99
C CYS A 146 -6.49 -21.34 -15.73
N GLY A 147 -7.81 -21.52 -15.67
CA GLY A 147 -8.48 -22.15 -14.54
C GLY A 147 -8.96 -21.15 -13.49
N ARG A 148 -8.58 -21.34 -12.22
CA ARG A 148 -9.08 -20.51 -11.10
C ARG A 148 -8.36 -19.17 -11.05
N SER A 149 -9.11 -18.07 -11.11
CA SER A 149 -8.58 -16.71 -10.95
C SER A 149 -8.67 -16.17 -9.53
N ALA A 150 -9.37 -16.88 -8.63
CA ALA A 150 -9.53 -16.48 -7.24
C ALA A 150 -9.71 -17.70 -6.34
N GLY A 151 -9.46 -17.52 -5.05
CA GLY A 151 -9.69 -18.56 -4.04
C GLY A 151 -9.59 -18.00 -2.62
N VAL A 152 -10.00 -18.83 -1.66
CA VAL A 152 -9.94 -18.51 -0.22
C VAL A 152 -8.84 -19.34 0.43
N VAL A 153 -8.05 -18.71 1.30
CA VAL A 153 -7.02 -19.35 2.12
C VAL A 153 -7.16 -18.93 3.58
N SER A 154 -6.77 -19.82 4.50
CA SER A 154 -6.80 -19.53 5.94
C SER A 154 -5.38 -19.45 6.51
N MET A 155 -5.06 -18.32 7.16
CA MET A 155 -3.77 -18.00 7.78
C MET A 155 -3.73 -18.35 9.28
N LYS A 156 -4.73 -19.06 9.80
CA LYS A 156 -4.91 -19.32 11.24
C LYS A 156 -3.68 -19.98 11.89
N ASP A 157 -3.15 -21.01 11.25
CA ASP A 157 -2.09 -21.86 11.80
C ASP A 157 -0.80 -21.78 10.97
N VAL A 158 -0.71 -20.83 10.05
CA VAL A 158 0.44 -20.65 9.14
C VAL A 158 0.82 -19.20 8.98
N ASP A 159 2.12 -18.93 8.91
CA ASP A 159 2.63 -17.60 8.58
C ASP A 159 2.71 -17.35 7.08
N CYS A 160 2.57 -18.41 6.28
CA CYS A 160 2.71 -18.35 4.85
C CYS A 160 1.88 -19.39 4.11
N HIS A 161 1.26 -18.97 3.01
CA HIS A 161 0.69 -19.86 1.99
C HIS A 161 1.40 -19.70 0.66
N SER A 162 1.54 -20.81 -0.08
CA SER A 162 2.00 -20.82 -1.46
C SER A 162 0.91 -21.43 -2.34
N ILE A 163 0.54 -20.73 -3.39
CA ILE A 163 -0.58 -21.03 -4.26
C ILE A 163 -0.03 -21.04 -5.68
N SER A 164 -0.30 -22.12 -6.39
CA SER A 164 0.12 -22.29 -7.77
C SER A 164 -1.08 -22.06 -8.69
N LEU A 165 -0.91 -21.17 -9.67
CA LEU A 165 -1.93 -20.75 -10.61
C LEU A 165 -1.37 -20.87 -12.02
N ASP A 166 -2.19 -21.20 -13.01
CA ASP A 166 -1.73 -21.25 -14.39
C ASP A 166 -2.08 -19.95 -15.10
N VAL A 167 -1.10 -19.35 -15.78
CA VAL A 167 -1.29 -18.15 -16.59
C VAL A 167 -0.61 -18.31 -17.94
N MET A 168 -1.08 -17.59 -18.95
CA MET A 168 -0.53 -17.66 -20.29
C MET A 168 -0.36 -16.23 -20.83
N PRO A 169 0.84 -15.84 -21.31
CA PRO A 169 1.02 -14.53 -21.90
C PRO A 169 0.39 -14.49 -23.30
N LEU A 170 -0.26 -13.37 -23.60
CA LEU A 170 -1.01 -13.12 -24.83
C LEU A 170 -0.31 -12.12 -25.75
N SER A 171 0.76 -11.48 -25.27
CA SER A 171 1.59 -10.53 -25.99
C SER A 171 3.08 -10.84 -25.76
N THR A 172 3.94 -10.37 -26.66
CA THR A 172 5.41 -10.45 -26.52
C THR A 172 5.98 -9.16 -25.93
N GLY A 173 7.26 -9.19 -25.52
CA GLY A 173 7.95 -8.05 -24.91
C GLY A 173 7.98 -8.12 -23.39
N PHE A 174 8.13 -6.97 -22.72
CA PHE A 174 8.20 -6.90 -21.26
C PHE A 174 6.81 -6.70 -20.66
N LEU A 175 6.18 -7.78 -20.27
CA LEU A 175 4.84 -7.76 -19.69
C LEU A 175 4.93 -7.49 -18.18
N PRO A 176 4.09 -6.61 -17.60
CA PRO A 176 3.98 -6.49 -16.17
C PRO A 176 3.47 -7.81 -15.57
N MET A 177 3.95 -8.14 -14.37
CA MET A 177 3.47 -9.31 -13.63
C MET A 177 1.94 -9.22 -13.39
N PRO A 178 1.17 -10.32 -13.48
CA PRO A 178 -0.24 -10.33 -13.09
C PRO A 178 -0.42 -9.79 -11.68
N ASN A 179 -1.34 -8.84 -11.51
CA ASN A 179 -1.55 -8.21 -10.20
C ASN A 179 -2.39 -9.12 -9.32
N ILE A 180 -2.17 -9.07 -8.02
CA ILE A 180 -2.90 -9.88 -7.03
C ILE A 180 -3.61 -8.94 -6.08
N ARG A 181 -4.94 -9.10 -5.99
CA ARG A 181 -5.77 -8.47 -4.97
C ARG A 181 -5.97 -9.45 -3.82
N LEU A 182 -5.68 -8.98 -2.62
CA LEU A 182 -5.97 -9.70 -1.39
C LEU A 182 -7.08 -8.96 -0.65
N SER A 183 -8.06 -9.70 -0.14
CA SER A 183 -9.20 -9.16 0.61
C SER A 183 -9.47 -10.01 1.85
N ARG A 184 -10.07 -9.39 2.87
CA ARG A 184 -10.62 -10.10 4.03
C ARG A 184 -11.82 -10.91 3.58
N TYR A 185 -11.86 -12.17 3.96
CA TYR A 185 -12.97 -13.07 3.69
C TYR A 185 -13.71 -13.41 4.98
N THR A 186 -15.03 -13.40 4.95
CA THR A 186 -15.87 -13.86 6.06
C THR A 186 -16.88 -14.84 5.51
N ALA A 187 -16.82 -16.09 5.97
CA ALA A 187 -17.78 -17.11 5.57
C ALA A 187 -19.19 -16.75 6.07
N GLY A 188 -20.21 -17.07 5.26
CA GLY A 188 -21.60 -16.92 5.68
C GLY A 188 -21.90 -17.82 6.89
N GLY A 189 -22.67 -17.30 7.84
CA GLY A 189 -23.11 -18.02 9.02
C GLY A 189 -24.28 -18.96 8.73
N LYS A 190 -24.53 -19.92 9.64
CA LYS A 190 -25.71 -20.81 9.59
C LYS A 190 -27.03 -20.10 9.94
N ASN A 191 -26.97 -18.83 10.35
CA ASN A 191 -28.13 -18.05 10.77
C ASN A 191 -28.80 -17.37 9.56
N LYS A 192 -30.13 -17.33 9.54
CA LYS A 192 -30.96 -16.78 8.44
C LYS A 192 -30.66 -15.32 8.03
N ALA A 193 -29.91 -14.57 8.85
CA ALA A 193 -29.56 -13.19 8.58
C ALA A 193 -28.19 -12.99 7.89
N ASP A 194 -27.34 -14.03 7.82
CA ASP A 194 -25.95 -13.92 7.34
C ASP A 194 -25.60 -15.05 6.35
N THR A 195 -26.47 -15.27 5.36
CA THR A 195 -26.39 -16.41 4.43
C THR A 195 -25.29 -16.27 3.37
N HIS A 196 -24.73 -15.07 3.18
CA HIS A 196 -23.75 -14.81 2.14
C HIS A 196 -22.36 -14.54 2.71
N SER A 197 -21.35 -15.13 2.08
CA SER A 197 -19.95 -14.79 2.33
C SER A 197 -19.70 -13.32 1.99
N LYS A 198 -18.91 -12.64 2.83
CA LYS A 198 -18.54 -11.23 2.64
C LYS A 198 -17.07 -11.12 2.30
N VAL A 199 -16.76 -10.22 1.38
CA VAL A 199 -15.40 -9.92 0.94
C VAL A 199 -15.17 -8.42 1.12
N HIS A 200 -14.15 -8.05 1.89
CA HIS A 200 -13.81 -6.66 2.15
C HIS A 200 -12.36 -6.39 1.74
N PRO A 201 -12.10 -5.41 0.86
CA PRO A 201 -10.74 -5.07 0.47
C PRO A 201 -9.95 -4.57 1.70
N PHE A 202 -8.63 -4.80 1.67
CA PHE A 202 -7.74 -4.14 2.61
C PHE A 202 -7.53 -2.67 2.21
N PRO A 203 -7.54 -1.74 3.18
CA PRO A 203 -7.03 -0.39 3.02
C PRO A 203 -5.62 -0.33 2.41
N GLN A 204 -5.31 0.79 1.79
CA GLN A 204 -3.99 1.02 1.21
C GLN A 204 -2.91 0.93 2.30
N GLY A 205 -1.80 0.23 2.01
CA GLY A 205 -0.68 0.05 2.93
C GLY A 205 -0.73 -1.23 3.77
N GLN A 206 -1.92 -1.81 3.98
CA GLN A 206 -2.06 -3.07 4.75
C GLN A 206 -1.62 -4.32 3.98
N VAL A 207 -1.57 -4.26 2.65
CA VAL A 207 -1.05 -5.34 1.80
C VAL A 207 0.09 -4.80 0.94
N TYR A 208 1.29 -5.35 1.13
CA TYR A 208 2.47 -5.02 0.35
C TYR A 208 2.69 -6.04 -0.76
N ASN A 209 2.63 -5.61 -2.02
CA ASN A 209 2.98 -6.45 -3.16
C ASN A 209 4.44 -6.18 -3.57
N SER A 210 5.33 -7.11 -3.22
CA SER A 210 6.78 -7.01 -3.47
C SER A 210 7.18 -7.15 -4.94
N THR A 211 6.26 -7.57 -5.81
CA THR A 211 6.52 -7.84 -7.22
C THR A 211 5.68 -6.96 -8.15
N LYS A 212 5.02 -5.91 -7.61
CA LYS A 212 4.11 -5.02 -8.35
C LYS A 212 4.77 -4.30 -9.53
N SER A 213 6.07 -4.07 -9.47
CA SER A 213 6.86 -3.38 -10.50
C SER A 213 7.71 -4.33 -11.35
N MET A 214 7.59 -5.64 -11.14
CA MET A 214 8.35 -6.60 -11.94
C MET A 214 7.73 -6.78 -13.32
N GLN A 215 8.60 -6.94 -14.31
CA GLN A 215 8.24 -7.30 -15.67
C GLN A 215 8.90 -8.61 -16.06
N ILE A 216 8.26 -9.33 -16.96
CA ILE A 216 8.71 -10.61 -17.48
C ILE A 216 8.86 -10.46 -18.98
N HIS A 217 10.03 -10.86 -19.48
CA HIS A 217 10.27 -10.88 -20.92
C HIS A 217 9.61 -12.10 -21.54
N VAL A 218 8.61 -11.86 -22.38
CA VAL A 218 7.91 -12.89 -23.14
C VAL A 218 8.41 -12.90 -24.57
N ILE A 219 8.99 -14.03 -24.96
CA ILE A 219 9.49 -14.25 -26.30
C ILE A 219 8.39 -14.86 -27.19
N ALA A 220 8.52 -14.69 -28.50
CA ALA A 220 7.63 -15.32 -29.45
C ALA A 220 7.61 -16.86 -29.28
N SER A 221 6.47 -17.47 -29.59
CA SER A 221 6.35 -18.91 -29.68
C SER A 221 7.27 -19.44 -30.79
N SER A 222 8.00 -20.53 -30.53
CA SER A 222 8.90 -21.17 -31.51
C SER A 222 8.18 -21.99 -32.58
N ASN A 223 6.92 -21.67 -32.88
CA ASN A 223 6.24 -22.31 -33.98
C ASN A 223 6.58 -21.52 -35.24
N GLY A 224 7.66 -21.98 -35.89
CA GLY A 224 7.73 -21.85 -37.34
C GLY A 224 6.45 -22.39 -37.96
N GLU A 225 6.06 -21.74 -39.05
CA GLU A 225 5.03 -22.13 -40.01
C GLU A 225 4.47 -23.55 -39.85
N GLN A 226 3.16 -23.62 -39.60
CA GLN A 226 2.28 -24.64 -40.15
C GLN A 226 0.87 -24.06 -40.29
#